data_AF-A0A5E4PEM5-F1
#
_entry.id   AF-A0A5E4PEM5-F1
#
_cell.length_a   1.000
_cell.length_b   1.000
_cell.length_c   1.000
_cell.angle_alpha   90.00
_cell.angle_beta   90.00
_cell.angle_gamma   90.00
#
_symmetry.space_group_name_H-M   'P 1'
#
loop_
_entity.id
_entity.type
_entity.pdbx_description
1 polymer ?
#
loop_
_entity_poly.entity_id
_entity_poly.type
_entity_poly.pdbx_seq_one_letter_code
_entity_poly.pdbx_strand_id
1 'polypeptide(L)'
;MKSQLGFTFMEMMVALLITAVLTASALPVLRHFYENTQDEAALGQLMDAIRLAKTTVTTLRKPVSLCLIENQAACSGGQGRGYLVFVDESADGVPKAREKIILMSQAQFRRASLRWRAFPFHRNHMLLLPYNLTHGDNGTFWYCREALAVWAVMISQSGRMRTSYPDADGIIKDAHGKPLSCEKTDN
;
A
#
# COMPACT_ATOMS: atom_id res chain seq x y z
N MET A 1 -27.86 -58.59 -11.86
CA MET A 1 -28.09 -57.91 -10.56
C MET A 1 -26.87 -57.05 -10.26
N LYS A 2 -27.01 -55.71 -10.22
CA LYS A 2 -25.92 -54.81 -9.81
C LYS A 2 -26.05 -54.61 -8.29
N SER A 3 -25.04 -55.09 -7.54
CA SER A 3 -24.92 -54.81 -6.12
C SER A 3 -24.58 -53.33 -5.93
N GLN A 4 -25.40 -52.59 -5.17
CA GLN A 4 -25.02 -51.26 -4.70
C GLN A 4 -24.08 -51.43 -3.50
N LEU A 5 -22.80 -51.07 -3.69
CA LEU A 5 -21.81 -50.98 -2.62
C LEU A 5 -22.07 -49.68 -1.85
N GLY A 6 -22.60 -49.78 -0.63
CA GLY A 6 -22.77 -48.66 0.30
C GLY A 6 -21.57 -48.52 1.24
N PHE A 7 -21.23 -47.28 1.60
CA PHE A 7 -20.18 -46.98 2.59
C PHE A 7 -20.57 -47.47 3.99
N THR A 8 -19.61 -48.01 4.74
CA THR A 8 -19.83 -48.37 6.15
C THR A 8 -19.76 -47.14 7.05
N PHE A 9 -20.40 -47.18 8.23
CA PHE A 9 -20.34 -46.08 9.21
C PHE A 9 -18.89 -45.75 9.61
N MET A 10 -18.06 -46.78 9.79
CA MET A 10 -16.64 -46.60 10.11
C MET A 10 -15.88 -45.92 8.98
N GLU A 11 -16.17 -46.28 7.73
CA GLU A 11 -15.55 -45.68 6.55
C GLU A 11 -15.91 -44.19 6.42
N MET A 12 -17.16 -43.82 6.73
CA MET A 12 -17.58 -42.41 6.80
C MET A 12 -16.86 -41.65 7.93
N MET A 13 -16.69 -42.26 9.11
CA MET A 13 -15.95 -41.62 10.22
C MET A 13 -14.48 -41.40 9.88
N VAL A 14 -13.82 -42.39 9.25
CA VAL A 14 -12.43 -42.27 8.80
C VAL A 14 -12.31 -41.21 7.70
N ALA A 15 -13.23 -41.21 6.72
CA ALA A 15 -13.25 -40.18 5.67
C ALA A 15 -13.41 -38.77 6.25
N LEU A 16 -14.33 -38.57 7.20
CA LEU A 16 -14.52 -37.29 7.89
C LEU A 16 -13.29 -36.87 8.70
N LEU A 17 -12.63 -37.82 9.37
CA LEU A 17 -11.42 -37.53 10.13
C LEU A 17 -10.28 -37.07 9.21
N ILE A 18 -10.10 -37.75 8.08
CA ILE A 18 -9.09 -37.38 7.07
C ILE A 18 -9.40 -35.98 6.49
N THR A 19 -10.65 -35.72 6.10
CA THR A 19 -11.02 -34.40 5.55
C THR A 19 -10.87 -33.29 6.59
N ALA A 20 -11.19 -33.53 7.86
CA ALA A 20 -10.99 -32.57 8.94
C ALA A 20 -9.51 -32.20 9.12
N VAL A 21 -8.62 -33.20 9.15
CA VAL A 21 -7.16 -32.97 9.27
C VAL A 21 -6.63 -32.19 8.08
N LEU A 22 -7.02 -32.57 6.85
CA LEU A 22 -6.60 -31.87 5.63
C LEU A 22 -7.07 -30.41 5.64
N THR A 23 -8.34 -30.16 5.97
CA THR A 23 -8.92 -28.81 6.01
C THR A 23 -8.24 -27.94 7.07
N ALA A 24 -7.96 -28.50 8.25
CA ALA A 24 -7.26 -27.78 9.32
C ALA A 24 -5.85 -27.33 8.88
N SER A 25 -5.13 -28.18 8.14
CA SER A 25 -3.79 -27.85 7.63
C SER A 25 -3.80 -26.85 6.45
N ALA A 26 -4.86 -26.84 5.63
CA ALA A 26 -4.96 -25.97 4.46
C ALA A 26 -5.30 -24.50 4.79
N LEU A 27 -6.06 -24.27 5.86
CA LEU A 27 -6.49 -22.94 6.30
C LEU A 27 -5.36 -21.92 6.51
N PRO A 28 -4.26 -22.21 7.26
CA PRO A 28 -3.17 -21.25 7.45
C PRO A 28 -2.47 -20.89 6.14
N VAL A 29 -2.28 -21.87 5.24
CA VAL A 29 -1.65 -21.65 3.92
C VAL A 29 -2.49 -20.69 3.09
N LEU A 30 -3.81 -20.88 3.07
CA LEU A 30 -4.72 -20.01 2.36
C LEU A 30 -4.72 -18.57 2.91
N ARG A 31 -4.60 -18.41 4.23
CA ARG A 31 -4.49 -17.09 4.86
C ARG A 31 -3.22 -16.36 4.42
N HIS A 32 -2.06 -17.03 4.46
CA HIS A 32 -0.80 -16.43 4.01
C HIS A 32 -0.83 -16.06 2.52
N PHE A 33 -1.39 -16.93 1.68
CA PHE A 33 -1.55 -16.64 0.26
C PHE A 33 -2.43 -15.40 0.01
N TYR A 34 -3.56 -15.31 0.73
CA TYR A 34 -4.47 -14.18 0.63
C TYR A 34 -3.81 -12.88 1.08
N GLU A 35 -3.09 -12.87 2.20
CA GLU A 35 -2.36 -11.70 2.69
C GLU A 35 -1.31 -11.22 1.69
N ASN A 36 -0.45 -12.11 1.19
CA ASN A 36 0.58 -11.76 0.21
C ASN A 36 -0.03 -11.15 -1.07
N THR A 37 -1.13 -11.73 -1.54
CA THR A 37 -1.86 -11.19 -2.70
C THR A 37 -2.40 -9.78 -2.43
N GLN A 38 -2.87 -9.51 -1.21
CA GLN A 38 -3.31 -8.17 -0.84
C GLN A 38 -2.16 -7.17 -0.79
N ASP A 39 -0.98 -7.54 -0.30
CA ASP A 39 0.15 -6.60 -0.25
C ASP A 39 0.67 -6.27 -1.65
N GLU A 40 0.76 -7.25 -2.54
CA GLU A 40 1.15 -7.04 -3.94
C GLU A 40 0.13 -6.18 -4.67
N ALA A 41 -1.17 -6.41 -4.44
CA ALA A 41 -2.23 -5.57 -4.98
C ALA A 41 -2.12 -4.12 -4.47
N ALA A 42 -1.83 -3.93 -3.17
CA ALA A 42 -1.63 -2.60 -2.59
C ALA A 42 -0.42 -1.88 -3.19
N LEU A 43 0.68 -2.60 -3.44
CA LEU A 43 1.86 -2.08 -4.13
C LEU A 43 1.53 -1.62 -5.55
N GLY A 44 0.88 -2.50 -6.33
CA GLY A 44 0.49 -2.20 -7.72
C GLY A 44 -0.40 -0.97 -7.81
N GLN A 45 -1.42 -0.89 -6.97
CA GLN A 45 -2.33 0.25 -6.94
C GLN A 45 -1.67 1.56 -6.53
N LEU A 46 -0.75 1.54 -5.56
CA LEU A 46 0.01 2.74 -5.21
C LEU A 46 0.86 3.20 -6.39
N MET A 47 1.56 2.27 -7.06
CA MET A 47 2.37 2.58 -8.24
C MET A 47 1.51 3.15 -9.38
N ASP A 48 0.31 2.60 -9.58
CA ASP A 48 -0.64 3.10 -10.59
C ASP A 48 -1.21 4.46 -10.22
N ALA A 49 -1.47 4.72 -8.93
CA ALA A 49 -1.86 6.04 -8.44
C ALA A 49 -0.77 7.09 -8.67
N ILE A 50 0.49 6.76 -8.42
CA ILE A 50 1.63 7.66 -8.68
C ILE A 50 1.79 7.90 -10.18
N ARG A 51 1.65 6.87 -11.02
CA ARG A 51 1.65 7.02 -12.49
C ARG A 51 0.51 7.92 -12.96
N LEU A 52 -0.69 7.73 -12.43
CA LEU A 52 -1.86 8.55 -12.72
C LEU A 52 -1.62 10.01 -12.33
N ALA A 53 -1.07 10.25 -11.14
CA ALA A 53 -0.71 11.59 -10.67
C ALA A 53 0.28 12.26 -11.64
N LYS A 54 1.35 11.54 -12.03
CA LYS A 54 2.36 12.03 -12.99
C LYS A 54 1.76 12.38 -14.36
N THR A 55 0.91 11.51 -14.89
CA THR A 55 0.20 11.78 -16.16
C THR A 55 -0.70 13.00 -16.01
N THR A 56 -1.42 13.12 -14.89
CA THR A 56 -2.33 14.24 -14.63
C THR A 56 -1.60 15.58 -14.55
N VAL A 57 -0.45 15.64 -13.89
CA VAL A 57 0.41 16.84 -13.88
C VAL A 57 0.84 17.23 -15.28
N THR A 58 1.23 16.25 -16.09
CA THR A 58 1.70 16.49 -17.46
C THR A 58 0.56 16.98 -18.36
N THR A 59 -0.62 16.38 -18.24
CA THR A 59 -1.80 16.71 -19.06
C THR A 59 -2.43 18.03 -18.65
N LEU A 60 -2.63 18.28 -17.36
CA LEU A 60 -3.29 19.48 -16.85
C LEU A 60 -2.33 20.66 -16.68
N ARG A 61 -1.01 20.42 -16.66
CA ARG A 61 0.04 21.40 -16.33
C ARG A 61 -0.19 22.12 -15.00
N LYS A 62 -0.80 21.41 -14.05
CA LYS A 62 -1.05 21.88 -12.67
C LYS A 62 -0.32 20.97 -11.69
N PRO A 63 0.11 21.48 -10.52
CA PRO A 63 0.68 20.64 -9.50
C PRO A 63 -0.37 19.66 -8.97
N VAL A 64 0.07 18.45 -8.62
CA VAL A 64 -0.78 17.39 -8.06
C VAL A 64 -0.12 16.89 -6.81
N SER A 65 -0.89 16.79 -5.74
CA SER A 65 -0.45 16.25 -4.46
C SER A 65 -1.04 14.88 -4.24
N LEU A 66 -0.20 13.96 -3.76
CA LEU A 66 -0.60 12.67 -3.22
C LEU A 66 -0.31 12.67 -1.72
N CYS A 67 -1.34 12.52 -0.90
CA CYS A 67 -1.18 12.42 0.53
C CYS A 67 -1.85 11.17 1.08
N LEU A 68 -1.45 10.77 2.28
CA LEU A 68 -2.06 9.65 2.98
C LEU A 68 -3.30 10.13 3.73
N ILE A 69 -4.30 9.25 3.87
CA ILE A 69 -5.55 9.56 4.56
C ILE A 69 -5.95 8.40 5.47
N GLU A 70 -6.66 8.67 6.56
CA GLU A 70 -7.17 7.63 7.46
C GLU A 70 -8.60 7.22 7.10
N ASN A 71 -9.56 8.16 7.12
CA ASN A 71 -10.99 7.89 6.86
C ASN A 71 -11.70 8.98 6.04
N GLN A 72 -11.16 10.20 6.00
CA GLN A 72 -11.77 11.35 5.33
C GLN A 72 -10.86 11.82 4.18
N ALA A 73 -11.36 12.68 3.31
CA ALA A 73 -10.56 13.33 2.26
C ALA A 73 -9.64 14.42 2.83
N ALA A 74 -8.92 14.11 3.91
CA ALA A 74 -7.99 15.01 4.60
C ALA A 74 -6.68 14.28 4.85
N CYS A 75 -5.58 14.96 4.55
CA CYS A 75 -4.24 14.38 4.63
C CYS A 75 -3.83 14.10 6.09
N SER A 76 -3.46 12.86 6.38
CA SER A 76 -3.01 12.40 7.68
C SER A 76 -1.49 12.34 7.72
N GLY A 77 -0.84 13.44 8.12
CA GLY A 77 0.50 13.49 8.77
C GLY A 77 1.65 12.61 8.26
N GLY A 78 1.62 12.05 7.04
CA GLY A 78 2.60 11.07 6.56
C GLY A 78 2.32 9.60 6.95
N GLN A 79 1.17 9.27 7.56
CA GLN A 79 0.72 7.88 7.78
C GLN A 79 -0.80 7.79 7.58
N GLY A 80 -1.28 6.75 6.92
CA GLY A 80 -2.72 6.53 6.80
C GLY A 80 -3.09 5.14 6.29
N ARG A 81 -4.39 4.85 6.29
CA ARG A 81 -5.00 3.63 5.74
C ARG A 81 -5.55 3.84 4.32
N GLY A 82 -4.97 4.78 3.62
CA GLY A 82 -5.42 5.15 2.29
C GLY A 82 -4.57 6.28 1.74
N TYR A 83 -4.89 6.68 0.52
CA TYR A 83 -4.27 7.83 -0.12
C TYR A 83 -5.27 8.60 -0.97
N LEU A 84 -5.00 9.88 -1.12
CA LEU A 84 -5.76 10.83 -1.92
C LEU A 84 -4.81 11.47 -2.94
N VAL A 85 -5.24 11.52 -4.19
CA VAL A 85 -4.57 12.23 -5.28
C VAL A 85 -5.50 13.35 -5.74
N PHE A 86 -5.00 14.59 -5.73
CA PHE A 86 -5.79 15.76 -6.10
C PHE A 86 -4.92 16.84 -6.74
N VAL A 87 -5.55 17.73 -7.52
CA VAL A 87 -4.88 18.92 -8.06
C VAL A 87 -4.67 19.94 -6.95
N ASP A 88 -3.43 20.31 -6.67
CA ASP A 88 -3.04 21.20 -5.58
C ASP A 88 -2.36 22.44 -6.16
N GLU A 89 -3.16 23.46 -6.48
CA GLU A 89 -2.62 24.67 -7.14
C GLU A 89 -1.76 25.51 -6.18
N SER A 90 -1.99 25.37 -4.87
CA SER A 90 -1.24 26.05 -3.82
C SER A 90 0.06 25.36 -3.41
N ALA A 91 0.24 24.09 -3.77
CA ALA A 91 1.35 23.25 -3.31
C ALA A 91 1.45 23.14 -1.77
N ASP A 92 0.31 23.21 -1.07
CA ASP A 92 0.23 23.14 0.41
C ASP A 92 -0.18 21.74 0.91
N GLY A 93 -0.60 20.85 0.02
CA GLY A 93 -1.03 19.50 0.33
C GLY A 93 -2.32 19.45 1.13
N VAL A 94 -3.16 20.49 1.06
CA VAL A 94 -4.46 20.52 1.72
C VAL A 94 -5.56 20.54 0.66
N PRO A 95 -6.34 19.44 0.48
CA PRO A 95 -7.40 19.42 -0.50
C PRO A 95 -8.48 20.45 -0.15
N LYS A 96 -8.63 21.47 -0.99
CA LYS A 96 -9.64 22.52 -0.85
C LYS A 96 -10.92 22.15 -1.55
N ALA A 97 -12.05 22.71 -1.11
CA ALA A 97 -13.37 22.42 -1.71
C ALA A 97 -13.48 22.73 -3.22
N ARG A 98 -12.59 23.57 -3.77
CA ARG A 98 -12.53 23.89 -5.20
C ARG A 98 -11.54 23.03 -5.99
N GLU A 99 -10.72 22.24 -5.30
CA GLU A 99 -9.70 21.42 -5.92
C GLU A 99 -10.27 20.09 -6.40
N LYS A 100 -9.78 19.64 -7.55
CA LYS A 100 -10.28 18.44 -8.19
C LYS A 100 -9.59 17.22 -7.57
N ILE A 101 -10.37 16.41 -6.84
CA ILE A 101 -9.97 15.07 -6.44
C ILE A 101 -9.90 14.19 -7.69
N ILE A 102 -8.75 13.55 -7.92
CA ILE A 102 -8.49 12.68 -9.07
C ILE A 102 -8.76 11.23 -8.67
N LEU A 103 -8.26 10.81 -7.51
CA LEU A 103 -8.37 9.45 -7.01
C LEU A 103 -8.40 9.45 -5.48
N MET A 104 -9.24 8.60 -4.90
CA MET A 104 -9.25 8.32 -3.46
C MET A 104 -9.31 6.80 -3.26
N SER A 105 -8.41 6.26 -2.43
CA SER A 105 -8.39 4.83 -2.09
C SER A 105 -8.27 4.65 -0.57
N GLN A 106 -9.18 3.88 0.02
CA GLN A 106 -9.23 3.58 1.47
C GLN A 106 -9.53 2.12 1.80
N ALA A 107 -10.17 1.38 0.88
CA ALA A 107 -10.84 0.10 1.21
C ALA A 107 -9.89 -1.07 1.56
N GLN A 108 -8.59 -0.95 1.27
CA GLN A 108 -7.66 -2.09 1.26
C GLN A 108 -6.73 -2.17 2.46
N PHE A 109 -6.75 -1.21 3.40
CA PHE A 109 -5.79 -1.13 4.49
C PHE A 109 -6.41 -1.37 5.88
N ARG A 110 -7.42 -2.25 6.03
CA ARG A 110 -8.06 -2.49 7.35
C ARG A 110 -7.09 -2.96 8.44
N ARG A 111 -6.06 -3.74 8.08
CA ARG A 111 -5.02 -4.26 9.00
C ARG A 111 -3.61 -3.79 8.63
N ALA A 112 -3.51 -2.83 7.74
CA ALA A 112 -2.25 -2.29 7.26
C ALA A 112 -2.28 -0.78 7.32
N SER A 113 -1.12 -0.16 7.18
CA SER A 113 -1.01 1.28 6.99
C SER A 113 0.08 1.58 5.98
N LEU A 114 -0.16 2.62 5.20
CA LEU A 114 0.84 3.20 4.35
C LEU A 114 1.53 4.33 5.12
N ARG A 115 2.81 4.51 4.86
CA ARG A 115 3.62 5.59 5.43
C ARG A 115 4.38 6.31 4.34
N TRP A 116 4.60 7.59 4.54
CA TRP A 116 5.29 8.48 3.63
C TRP A 116 6.34 9.29 4.38
N ARG A 117 7.51 9.41 3.78
CA ARG A 117 8.57 10.30 4.23
C ARG A 117 9.22 10.97 3.03
N ALA A 118 9.01 12.26 2.90
CA ALA A 118 9.72 13.09 1.93
C ALA A 118 11.15 13.40 2.40
N PHE A 119 12.04 13.65 1.44
CA PHE A 119 13.43 14.07 1.64
C PHE A 119 13.77 15.20 0.64
N PRO A 120 14.58 16.20 1.00
CA PRO A 120 15.13 16.47 2.33
C PRO A 120 14.11 17.12 3.28
N PHE A 121 13.00 17.64 2.77
CA PHE A 121 11.99 18.32 3.56
C PHE A 121 10.91 17.35 4.05
N HIS A 122 10.55 17.44 5.34
CA HIS A 122 9.47 16.65 5.93
C HIS A 122 8.09 17.21 5.53
N ARG A 123 7.67 16.89 4.30
CA ARG A 123 6.29 17.11 3.84
C ARG A 123 5.45 15.88 4.11
N ASN A 124 4.20 16.11 4.52
CA ASN A 124 3.20 15.06 4.78
C ASN A 124 2.46 14.60 3.51
N HIS A 125 2.82 15.17 2.36
CA HIS A 125 2.32 14.84 1.04
C HIS A 125 3.50 14.73 0.08
N MET A 126 3.26 14.07 -1.05
CA MET A 126 4.13 14.04 -2.21
C MET A 126 3.61 15.03 -3.24
N LEU A 127 4.37 16.10 -3.51
CA LEU A 127 4.04 17.07 -4.54
C LEU A 127 4.72 16.71 -5.87
N LEU A 128 3.92 16.62 -6.92
CA LEU A 128 4.39 16.50 -8.30
C LEU A 128 4.17 17.82 -9.04
N LEU A 129 5.24 18.34 -9.64
CA LEU A 129 5.26 19.59 -10.36
C LEU A 129 5.41 19.36 -11.88
N PRO A 130 4.80 20.20 -12.73
CA PRO A 130 5.04 20.16 -14.17
C PRO A 130 6.51 20.49 -14.50
N TYR A 131 7.02 19.98 -15.63
CA TYR A 131 8.44 20.05 -16.03
C TYR A 131 9.07 21.45 -16.05
N ASN A 132 8.27 22.51 -16.06
CA ASN A 132 8.71 23.91 -16.04
C ASN A 132 8.95 24.46 -14.62
N LEU A 133 8.71 23.67 -13.56
CA LEU A 133 8.92 24.05 -12.16
C LEU A 133 9.99 23.15 -11.52
N THR A 134 10.84 23.76 -10.70
CA THR A 134 12.01 23.10 -10.09
C THR A 134 11.61 22.04 -9.07
N HIS A 135 11.90 20.78 -9.41
CA HIS A 135 12.00 19.58 -8.58
C HIS A 135 10.75 19.19 -7.78
N GLY A 136 10.03 18.15 -8.24
CA GLY A 136 9.03 17.47 -7.43
C GLY A 136 9.65 16.76 -6.21
N ASP A 137 8.83 16.40 -5.24
CA ASP A 137 9.31 15.75 -4.02
C ASP A 137 9.92 14.37 -4.32
N ASN A 138 11.03 14.08 -3.64
CA ASN A 138 11.53 12.72 -3.49
C ASN A 138 11.20 12.19 -2.09
N GLY A 139 11.06 10.88 -1.98
CA GLY A 139 10.69 10.27 -0.71
C GLY A 139 10.47 8.78 -0.83
N THR A 140 10.08 8.18 0.29
CA THR A 140 9.82 6.74 0.37
C THR A 140 8.41 6.52 0.90
N PHE A 141 7.62 5.75 0.16
CA PHE A 141 6.42 5.11 0.68
C PHE A 141 6.80 3.73 1.22
N TRP A 142 6.23 3.31 2.33
CA TRP A 142 6.35 1.92 2.77
C TRP A 142 5.07 1.42 3.39
N TYR A 143 4.83 0.14 3.17
CA TYR A 143 3.63 -0.55 3.61
C TYR A 143 3.92 -1.35 4.86
N CYS A 144 3.16 -1.04 5.89
CA CYS A 144 3.24 -1.68 7.19
C CYS A 144 2.02 -2.59 7.37
N ARG A 145 2.25 -3.89 7.46
CA ARG A 145 1.26 -4.84 7.96
C ARG A 145 1.54 -5.06 9.44
N GLU A 146 0.61 -4.67 10.29
CA GLU A 146 0.83 -4.64 11.74
C GLU A 146 2.09 -3.82 12.11
N ALA A 147 3.15 -4.47 12.61
CA ALA A 147 4.42 -3.84 13.00
C ALA A 147 5.56 -4.09 11.99
N LEU A 148 5.30 -4.77 10.87
CA LEU A 148 6.32 -5.18 9.91
C LEU A 148 6.19 -4.44 8.58
N ALA A 149 7.33 -3.96 8.06
CA ALA A 149 7.41 -3.37 6.74
C ALA A 149 7.48 -4.49 5.69
N VAL A 150 6.50 -4.55 4.79
CA VAL A 150 6.39 -5.63 3.78
C VAL A 150 7.09 -5.24 2.48
N TRP A 151 6.95 -3.99 2.08
CA TRP A 151 7.61 -3.42 0.90
C TRP A 151 7.76 -1.91 1.05
N ALA A 152 8.70 -1.34 0.29
CA ALA A 152 8.85 0.10 0.15
C ALA A 152 8.98 0.51 -1.32
N VAL A 153 8.51 1.70 -1.63
CA VAL A 153 8.64 2.37 -2.93
C VAL A 153 9.39 3.67 -2.73
N MET A 154 10.62 3.71 -3.23
CA MET A 154 11.44 4.92 -3.26
C MET A 154 11.14 5.70 -4.54
N ILE A 155 10.94 7.00 -4.39
CA ILE A 155 10.61 7.90 -5.48
C ILE A 155 11.69 8.99 -5.54
N SER A 156 12.25 9.17 -6.73
CA SER A 156 13.16 10.27 -7.04
C SER A 156 12.40 11.52 -7.51
N GLN A 157 13.08 12.67 -7.56
CA GLN A 157 12.48 13.96 -7.97
C GLN A 157 11.92 13.96 -9.40
N SER A 158 12.37 13.03 -10.27
CA SER A 158 11.82 12.85 -11.63
C SER A 158 10.54 11.99 -11.66
N GLY A 159 10.07 11.56 -10.50
CA GLY A 159 8.96 10.61 -10.35
C GLY A 159 9.33 9.17 -10.73
N ARG A 160 10.63 8.83 -10.86
CA ARG A 160 11.03 7.42 -11.04
C ARG A 160 10.86 6.67 -9.71
N MET A 161 10.09 5.58 -9.77
CA MET A 161 9.82 4.68 -8.66
C MET A 161 10.77 3.48 -8.66
N ARG A 162 11.21 3.03 -7.48
CA ARG A 162 11.96 1.79 -7.27
C ARG A 162 11.35 1.04 -6.09
N THR A 163 11.05 -0.23 -6.26
CA THR A 163 10.56 -1.09 -5.19
C THR A 163 11.73 -1.69 -4.41
N SER A 164 11.53 -1.91 -3.12
CA SER A 164 12.48 -2.55 -2.20
C SER A 164 11.70 -3.48 -1.27
N TYR A 165 12.32 -4.62 -0.95
CA TYR A 165 11.76 -5.68 -0.12
C TYR A 165 12.67 -5.93 1.09
N PRO A 166 12.17 -6.62 2.13
CA PRO A 166 12.96 -6.95 3.31
C PRO A 166 14.23 -7.72 2.94
N ASP A 167 15.34 -7.39 3.59
CA ASP A 167 16.58 -8.16 3.51
C ASP A 167 16.49 -9.46 4.34
N ALA A 168 17.62 -10.18 4.45
CA ALA A 168 17.69 -11.42 5.21
C ALA A 168 17.35 -11.25 6.70
N ASP A 169 17.52 -10.04 7.25
CA ASP A 169 17.18 -9.70 8.63
C ASP A 169 15.72 -9.25 8.78
N GLY A 170 14.94 -9.25 7.68
CA GLY A 170 13.55 -8.79 7.65
C GLY A 170 13.39 -7.28 7.67
N ILE A 171 14.46 -6.52 7.37
CA ILE A 171 14.48 -5.05 7.46
C ILE A 171 14.49 -4.44 6.06
N ILE A 172 13.66 -3.42 5.85
CA ILE A 172 13.73 -2.56 4.66
C ILE A 172 14.48 -1.29 5.03
N LYS A 173 15.52 -0.96 4.25
CA LYS A 173 16.33 0.24 4.44
C LYS A 173 15.93 1.30 3.42
N ASP A 174 15.97 2.57 3.82
CA ASP A 174 15.76 3.70 2.91
C ASP A 174 17.00 3.94 2.02
N ALA A 175 16.92 4.96 1.15
CA ALA A 175 18.01 5.31 0.24
C ALA A 175 19.33 5.70 0.95
N HIS A 176 19.30 6.01 2.25
CA HIS A 176 20.46 6.33 3.07
C HIS A 176 20.90 5.15 3.96
N GLY A 177 20.28 3.99 3.83
CA GLY A 177 20.59 2.79 4.61
C GLY A 177 19.93 2.75 5.99
N LYS A 178 19.03 3.68 6.32
CA LYS A 178 18.33 3.70 7.61
C LYS A 178 17.11 2.76 7.57
N PRO A 179 16.87 1.96 8.62
CA PRO A 179 15.70 1.08 8.67
C PRO A 179 14.38 1.86 8.66
N LEU A 180 13.41 1.35 7.90
CA LEU A 180 12.03 1.84 7.89
C LEU A 180 11.26 1.20 9.03
N SER A 181 10.75 2.03 9.96
CA SER A 181 9.96 1.59 11.10
C SER A 181 8.46 1.71 10.82
N CYS A 182 7.71 0.76 11.37
CA CYS A 182 6.24 0.72 11.37
C CYS A 182 5.63 1.07 12.75
N GLU A 183 6.45 1.40 13.76
CA GLU A 183 5.96 1.92 15.03
C GLU A 183 5.37 3.30 14.87
N LYS A 184 4.22 3.60 15.50
CA LYS A 184 3.63 4.94 15.46
C LYS A 184 4.67 5.95 15.93
N THR A 185 5.00 6.90 15.06
CA THR A 185 5.77 8.07 15.47
C THR A 185 4.76 9.02 16.10
N ASP A 186 4.47 8.82 17.39
CA ASP A 186 3.71 9.80 18.16
C ASP A 186 4.63 11.00 18.36
N ASN A 187 4.37 12.11 17.67
CA ASN A 187 5.00 13.40 17.92
C ASN A 187 3.97 14.50 17.78
#